data_AF-A0A967Z7X7-F1
#
_entry.id   AF-A0A967Z7X7-F1
#
_cell.length_a   1.000
_cell.length_b   1.000
_cell.length_c   1.000
_cell.angle_alpha   90.00
_cell.angle_beta   90.00
_cell.angle_gamma   90.00
#
_symmetry.space_group_name_H-M   'P 1'
#
loop_
_entity.id
_entity.type
_entity.pdbx_description
1 polymer ?
#
loop_
_entity_poly.entity_id
_entity_poly.type
_entity_poly.pdbx_seq_one_letter_code
_entity_poly.pdbx_strand_id
1 'polypeptide(L)'
;MKLAKLREEYHRKICKDLLRVRKDSRKGHYPNNADGDSKISVRIAWGIVNQLCNEPAYGTISGQKAGTIFQEITKDFLEAAFGSLQHIRPGKWIYSINVPSRTSINSRT
;
A
#
# COMPACT_ATOMS: atom_id res chain seq x y z
N MET A 1 -18.32 8.57 6.44
CA MET A 1 -16.93 8.77 6.95
C MET A 1 -16.26 9.87 6.14
N LYS A 2 -15.52 10.81 6.74
CA LYS A 2 -14.79 11.86 5.98
C LYS A 2 -13.52 11.28 5.34
N LEU A 3 -13.18 11.69 4.11
CA LEU A 3 -12.02 11.19 3.36
C LEU A 3 -10.69 11.29 4.14
N ALA A 4 -10.51 12.35 4.91
CA ALA A 4 -9.33 12.52 5.77
C ALA A 4 -9.16 11.37 6.78
N LYS A 5 -10.26 10.88 7.39
CA LYS A 5 -10.23 9.75 8.32
C LYS A 5 -9.93 8.43 7.63
N LEU A 6 -10.41 8.25 6.40
CA LEU A 6 -10.06 7.09 5.58
C LEU A 6 -8.57 7.08 5.22
N ARG A 7 -7.99 8.26 4.92
CA ARG A 7 -6.56 8.40 4.64
C ARG A 7 -5.70 8.11 5.88
N GLU A 8 -6.12 8.59 7.05
CA GLU A 8 -5.45 8.31 8.33
C GLU A 8 -5.42 6.80 8.60
N GLU A 9 -6.55 6.11 8.46
CA GLU A 9 -6.65 4.66 8.63
C GLU A 9 -5.83 3.88 7.59
N TYR A 10 -5.83 4.33 6.33
CA TYR A 10 -4.97 3.77 5.29
C TYR A 10 -3.49 3.83 5.68
N HIS A 11 -3.01 5.00 6.11
CA HIS A 11 -1.63 5.16 6.56
C HIS A 11 -1.32 4.31 7.80
N ARG A 12 -2.25 4.22 8.76
CA ARG A 12 -2.10 3.35 9.93
C ARG A 12 -1.86 1.90 9.53
N LYS A 13 -2.63 1.37 8.56
CA LYS A 13 -2.44 0.02 8.01
C LYS A 13 -1.11 -0.10 7.26
N ILE A 14 -0.72 0.89 6.45
CA ILE A 14 0.57 0.90 5.74
C ILE A 14 1.75 0.81 6.74
N CYS A 15 1.76 1.63 7.79
CA CYS A 15 2.81 1.60 8.80
C CYS A 15 2.82 0.30 9.60
N LYS A 16 1.64 -0.22 9.95
CA LYS A 16 1.52 -1.45 10.74
C LYS A 16 1.92 -2.68 9.94
N ASP A 17 1.43 -2.83 8.72
CA ASP A 17 1.42 -4.11 8.02
C ASP A 17 2.39 -4.17 6.83
N LEU A 18 2.75 -3.01 6.22
CA LEU A 18 3.55 -2.95 5.00
C LEU A 18 4.97 -2.41 5.19
N LEU A 19 5.12 -1.22 5.77
CA LEU A 19 6.42 -0.56 5.84
C LEU A 19 7.31 -1.27 6.86
N ARG A 20 8.51 -1.64 6.42
CA ARG A 20 9.52 -2.26 7.26
C ARG A 20 10.88 -1.65 6.99
N VAL A 21 11.63 -1.36 8.05
CA VAL A 21 13.03 -0.97 7.95
C VAL A 21 13.88 -2.23 7.91
N ARG A 22 14.50 -2.46 6.75
CA ARG A 22 15.43 -3.57 6.54
C ARG A 22 16.77 -3.22 7.17
N LYS A 23 17.46 -4.23 7.69
CA LYS A 23 18.84 -4.11 8.14
C LYS A 23 19.76 -4.78 7.12
N ASP A 24 20.63 -3.99 6.49
CA ASP A 24 21.66 -4.47 5.57
C ASP A 24 23.04 -4.14 6.15
N SER A 25 23.93 -5.12 6.21
CA SER A 25 25.25 -4.98 6.80
C SER A 25 26.20 -4.08 5.99
N ARG A 26 25.93 -3.88 4.71
CA ARG A 26 26.76 -3.05 3.80
C ARG A 26 26.14 -1.68 3.55
N LYS A 27 24.81 -1.61 3.48
CA LYS A 27 24.06 -0.40 3.09
C LYS A 27 23.43 0.34 4.28
N GLY A 28 23.49 -0.24 5.48
CA GLY A 28 22.83 0.28 6.67
C GLY A 28 21.35 -0.04 6.72
N HIS A 29 20.57 0.82 7.38
CA HIS A 29 19.13 0.62 7.58
C HIS A 29 18.31 1.49 6.63
N TYR A 30 17.36 0.89 5.92
CA TYR A 30 16.50 1.62 5.01
C TYR A 30 15.10 1.00 4.90
N PRO A 31 14.05 1.80 4.65
CA PRO A 31 12.70 1.30 4.45
C PRO A 31 12.58 0.42 3.20
N ASN A 32 11.70 -0.58 3.26
CA ASN A 32 11.50 -1.58 2.21
C ASN A 32 10.85 -1.04 0.91
N ASN A 33 10.39 0.21 0.89
CA ASN A 33 9.96 0.90 -0.33
C ASN A 33 11.08 1.72 -1.00
N ALA A 34 12.31 1.71 -0.45
CA ALA A 34 13.48 2.31 -1.07
C ALA A 34 14.24 1.30 -1.94
N ASP A 35 14.89 1.83 -2.98
CA ASP A 35 16.04 1.17 -3.58
C ASP A 35 17.27 1.43 -2.71
N GLY A 36 17.82 0.38 -2.09
CA GLY A 36 18.93 0.46 -1.16
C GLY A 36 20.24 0.94 -1.78
N ASP A 37 20.40 0.82 -3.11
CA ASP A 37 21.58 1.33 -3.83
C ASP A 37 21.48 2.83 -4.16
N SER A 38 20.30 3.43 -4.01
CA SER A 38 20.06 4.85 -4.27
C SER A 38 19.96 5.66 -2.98
N LYS A 39 21.00 6.45 -2.68
CA LYS A 39 21.01 7.37 -1.52
C LYS A 39 19.82 8.33 -1.50
N ILE A 40 19.35 8.76 -2.67
CA ILE A 40 18.19 9.64 -2.82
C ILE A 40 16.90 8.86 -2.49
N SER A 41 16.74 7.66 -3.04
CA SER A 41 15.59 6.79 -2.76
C SER A 41 15.48 6.48 -1.26
N VAL A 42 16.58 6.08 -0.62
CA VAL A 42 16.65 5.81 0.83
C VAL A 42 16.24 7.04 1.64
N ARG A 43 16.73 8.23 1.28
CA ARG A 43 16.41 9.47 2.00
C ARG A 43 14.94 9.84 1.88
N ILE A 44 14.36 9.73 0.69
CA ILE A 44 12.93 10.00 0.46
C ILE A 44 12.08 9.01 1.25
N ALA A 45 12.43 7.72 1.20
CA ALA A 45 11.69 6.69 1.91
C ALA A 45 11.70 6.92 3.44
N TRP A 46 12.83 7.34 4.01
CA TRP A 46 12.89 7.76 5.41
C TRP A 46 12.02 8.98 5.70
N GLY A 47 12.00 9.98 4.82
CA GLY A 47 11.11 11.13 4.93
C GLY A 47 9.63 10.72 4.98
N ILE A 48 9.24 9.74 4.16
CA ILE A 48 7.88 9.16 4.17
C ILE A 48 7.60 8.46 5.50
N VAL A 49 8.49 7.57 5.95
CA VAL A 49 8.31 6.84 7.23
C VAL A 49 8.16 7.81 8.40
N ASN A 50 9.01 8.83 8.48
CA ASN A 50 9.00 9.80 9.57
C ASN A 50 7.75 10.71 9.58
N GLN A 51 7.11 10.90 8.43
CA GLN A 51 5.87 11.69 8.32
C GLN A 51 4.60 10.86 8.53
N LEU A 52 4.63 9.58 8.12
CA LEU A 52 3.44 8.73 8.11
C LEU A 52 3.33 7.83 9.35
N CYS A 53 4.45 7.38 9.89
CA CYS A 53 4.51 6.39 10.95
C CYS A 53 5.00 7.04 12.24
N ASN A 54 4.34 6.73 13.36
CA ASN A 54 4.79 7.19 14.68
C ASN A 54 6.18 6.64 15.01
N GLU A 55 6.41 5.36 14.71
CA GLU A 55 7.67 4.66 14.98
C GLU A 55 8.01 3.72 13.80
N PRO A 56 9.28 3.61 13.40
CA PRO A 56 9.71 2.68 12.36
C PRO A 56 9.58 1.22 12.82
N ALA A 57 8.82 0.41 12.09
CA ALA A 57 8.77 -1.03 12.30
C ALA A 57 9.97 -1.71 11.62
N TYR A 58 10.81 -2.40 12.38
CA TYR A 58 11.94 -3.16 11.83
C TYR A 58 11.51 -4.57 11.38
N GLY A 59 12.21 -5.09 10.37
CA GLY A 59 12.03 -6.46 9.92
C GLY A 59 12.12 -6.59 8.40
N THR A 60 11.79 -7.78 7.92
CA THR A 60 11.86 -8.10 6.50
C THR A 60 10.54 -8.70 6.03
N ILE A 61 10.07 -8.19 4.90
CA ILE A 61 8.98 -8.80 4.14
C ILE A 61 9.46 -9.01 2.70
N SER A 62 9.03 -10.11 2.07
CA SER A 62 9.35 -10.35 0.66
C SER A 62 8.66 -9.31 -0.21
N GLY A 63 9.24 -9.01 -1.38
CA GLY A 63 8.64 -8.04 -2.32
C GLY A 63 7.23 -8.47 -2.77
N GLN A 64 7.04 -9.76 -3.03
CA GLN A 64 5.72 -10.31 -3.37
C GLN A 64 4.71 -10.10 -2.24
N LYS A 65 5.07 -10.44 -0.99
CA LYS A 65 4.17 -10.26 0.16
C LYS A 65 3.86 -8.78 0.40
N ALA A 66 4.86 -7.90 0.27
CA ALA A 66 4.67 -6.45 0.33
C ALA A 66 3.69 -5.96 -0.75
N GLY A 67 3.84 -6.46 -1.98
CA GLY A 67 2.94 -6.15 -3.09
C GLY A 67 1.49 -6.56 -2.79
N THR A 68 1.27 -7.80 -2.33
CA THR A 68 -0.06 -8.29 -1.95
C THR A 68 -0.70 -7.43 -0.85
N ILE A 69 0.04 -7.14 0.22
CA ILE A 69 -0.44 -6.32 1.34
C ILE A 69 -0.81 -4.91 0.84
N PHE A 70 0.04 -4.30 0.02
CA PHE A 70 -0.23 -2.97 -0.52
C PHE A 70 -1.50 -2.95 -1.38
N GLN A 71 -1.68 -3.96 -2.24
CA GLN A 71 -2.87 -4.10 -3.08
C GLN A 71 -4.14 -4.24 -2.24
N GLU A 72 -4.12 -5.10 -1.22
CA GLU A 72 -5.26 -5.31 -0.31
C GLU A 72 -5.64 -4.02 0.43
N ILE A 73 -4.67 -3.39 1.10
CA ILE A 73 -4.89 -2.15 1.86
C ILE A 73 -5.40 -1.03 0.94
N THR A 74 -4.86 -0.93 -0.28
CA THR A 74 -5.26 0.09 -1.25
C THR A 74 -6.64 -0.17 -1.83
N LYS A 75 -6.98 -1.43 -2.15
CA LYS A 75 -8.34 -1.81 -2.59
C LYS A 75 -9.37 -1.40 -1.56
N ASP A 76 -9.14 -1.75 -0.29
CA ASP A 76 -10.07 -1.42 0.80
C ASP A 76 -10.24 0.09 0.99
N PHE A 77 -9.13 0.86 0.88
CA PHE A 77 -9.20 2.31 0.93
C PHE A 77 -10.01 2.88 -0.23
N LEU A 78 -9.76 2.42 -1.47
CA LEU A 78 -10.49 2.87 -2.66
C LEU A 78 -11.97 2.57 -2.54
N GLU A 79 -12.33 1.37 -2.12
CA GLU A 79 -13.72 0.95 -1.92
C GLU A 79 -14.45 1.86 -0.93
N ALA A 80 -13.84 2.12 0.22
CA ALA A 80 -14.44 2.98 1.24
C ALA A 80 -14.46 4.46 0.84
N ALA A 81 -13.37 4.97 0.24
CA ALA A 81 -13.24 6.37 -0.17
C ALA A 81 -14.18 6.70 -1.32
N PHE A 82 -14.18 5.89 -2.37
CA PHE A 82 -15.02 6.11 -3.53
C PHE A 82 -16.49 5.79 -3.23
N GLY A 83 -16.77 4.84 -2.33
CA GLY A 83 -18.11 4.62 -1.79
C GLY A 83 -18.71 5.87 -1.14
N SER A 84 -17.89 6.73 -0.52
CA SER A 84 -18.36 8.01 0.04
C SER A 84 -18.79 9.04 -1.03
N LEU A 85 -18.40 8.85 -2.28
CA LEU A 85 -18.68 9.74 -3.41
C LEU A 85 -19.84 9.26 -4.29
N GLN A 86 -20.59 8.23 -3.86
CA GLN A 86 -21.72 7.67 -4.63
C GLN A 86 -22.79 8.70 -5.03
N HIS A 87 -23.02 9.71 -4.20
CA HIS A 87 -23.97 10.79 -4.49
C HIS A 87 -23.53 11.68 -5.67
N ILE A 88 -22.22 11.77 -5.94
CA ILE A 88 -21.65 12.52 -7.06
C ILE A 88 -21.43 11.59 -8.27
N ARG A 89 -21.15 10.31 -8.02
CA ARG A 89 -20.89 9.31 -9.05
C ARG A 89 -21.61 8.00 -8.77
N PRO A 90 -22.93 7.94 -9.05
CA PRO A 90 -23.73 6.76 -8.78
C PRO A 90 -23.27 5.55 -9.60
N GLY A 91 -23.34 4.35 -9.01
CA GLY A 91 -23.13 3.09 -9.74
C GLY A 91 -22.75 1.91 -8.83
N LYS A 92 -22.87 0.69 -9.37
CA LYS A 92 -22.37 -0.53 -8.72
C LYS A 92 -20.91 -0.75 -9.10
N TRP A 93 -20.01 -0.10 -8.38
CA TRP A 93 -18.56 -0.21 -8.60
C TRP A 93 -18.03 -1.52 -8.01
N ILE A 94 -17.11 -2.15 -8.74
CA ILE A 94 -16.46 -3.40 -8.35
C ILE A 94 -14.96 -3.12 -8.16
N TYR A 95 -14.41 -3.58 -7.05
CA TYR A 95 -13.00 -3.45 -6.71
C TYR A 95 -12.37 -4.84 -6.65
N SER A 96 -11.30 -5.07 -7.39
CA SER A 96 -10.63 -6.35 -7.43
C SER A 96 -9.12 -6.20 -7.48
N ILE A 97 -8.45 -7.17 -6.88
CA ILE A 97 -7.01 -7.41 -7.00
C ILE A 97 -6.84 -8.67 -7.85
N ASN A 98 -5.76 -8.77 -8.62
CA ASN A 98 -5.48 -9.92 -9.50
C ASN A 98 -6.60 -10.22 -10.51
N VAL A 99 -6.95 -9.23 -11.34
CA VAL A 99 -7.85 -9.46 -12.49
C VAL A 99 -7.20 -10.54 -13.37
N PRO A 100 -7.83 -11.70 -13.59
CA PRO A 100 -7.33 -12.66 -14.57
C PRO A 100 -7.22 -11.95 -15.92
N SER A 101 -6.17 -12.23 -16.68
CA SER A 101 -6.15 -11.85 -18.09
C SER A 101 -7.47 -12.29 -18.73
N ARG A 102 -8.04 -11.44 -19.62
CA ARG A 102 -9.40 -11.57 -20.19
C ARG A 102 -9.71 -12.92 -20.90
N THR A 103 -8.80 -13.89 -20.89
CA THR A 103 -8.93 -15.19 -21.56
C THR A 103 -9.96 -16.13 -20.93
N SER A 104 -10.45 -15.88 -19.71
CA SER A 104 -11.33 -16.84 -19.00
C SER A 104 -12.80 -16.42 -18.88
N ILE A 105 -13.24 -15.32 -19.50
CA ILE A 105 -14.63 -14.84 -19.40
C ILE A 105 -15.58 -15.52 -20.42
N ASN A 106 -15.05 -16.19 -21.46
CA ASN A 106 -15.87 -16.73 -22.56
C ASN A 106 -16.14 -18.25 -22.53
N SER A 107 -15.98 -18.95 -21.41
CA SER A 107 -16.19 -20.41 -21.35
C SER A 107 -17.30 -20.85 -20.38
N ARG A 108 -18.39 -20.09 -20.30
CA ARG A 108 -19.66 -20.57 -19.72
C ARG A 108 -20.86 -20.03 -20.50
N THR A 109 -21.17 -20.70 -21.60
CA THR A 109 -22.51 -20.83 -22.21
C THR A 109 -22.63 -22.24 -22.74
#